data_AF-D3APP2-F1
#
_entry.id   AF-D3APP2-F1
#
_cell.length_a   1.000
_cell.length_b   1.000
_cell.length_c   1.000
_cell.angle_alpha   90.00
_cell.angle_beta   90.00
_cell.angle_gamma   90.00
#
_symmetry.space_group_name_H-M   'P 1'
#
loop_
_entity.id
_entity.type
_entity.pdbx_description
1 polymer ?
#
loop_
_entity_poly.entity_id
_entity_poly.type
_entity_poly.pdbx_seq_one_letter_code
_entity_poly.pdbx_strand_id
1 'polypeptide(L)'
;MSNKIYLIPETGTFYKANLHCHTIHSDGRLTPEEVKKAYMEAGYSVVAYTDHRKYQWHRELMDDHFVALAACEVDINEHFQVPGDFSRVKTYHINLYDAKPEEFSEEKKQIPLPERRYGDYHYINEYIDQMKAYGFFACYNHPYW
;
A
#
# COMPACT_ATOMS: atom_id res chain seq x y z
N MET A 1 11.91 40.64 -11.11
CA MET A 1 10.79 39.70 -11.31
C MET A 1 11.24 38.35 -10.76
N SER A 2 10.44 37.75 -9.87
CA SER A 2 10.81 36.47 -9.24
C SER A 2 10.78 35.35 -10.27
N ASN A 3 11.86 34.58 -10.38
CA ASN A 3 11.92 33.37 -11.21
C ASN A 3 11.03 32.29 -10.56
N LYS A 4 9.80 32.12 -11.07
CA LYS A 4 8.99 30.94 -10.73
C LYS A 4 9.61 29.70 -11.40
N ILE A 5 9.89 28.68 -10.60
CA ILE A 5 10.30 27.37 -11.08
C ILE A 5 9.10 26.43 -10.92
N TYR A 6 8.65 25.85 -12.03
CA TYR A 6 7.59 24.87 -12.04
C TYR A 6 8.20 23.47 -11.86
N LEU A 7 7.87 22.82 -10.74
CA LEU A 7 8.37 21.48 -10.41
C LEU A 7 7.60 20.35 -11.12
N ILE A 8 6.41 20.67 -11.63
CA ILE A 8 5.54 19.77 -12.38
C ILE A 8 5.27 20.43 -13.74
N PRO A 9 5.27 19.69 -14.85
CA PRO A 9 4.92 20.23 -16.17
C PRO A 9 3.60 20.99 -16.13
N GLU A 10 3.50 22.12 -16.83
CA GLU A 10 2.23 22.86 -16.95
C GLU A 10 1.22 22.12 -17.84
N THR A 11 1.69 21.21 -18.69
CA THR A 11 0.88 20.40 -19.60
C THR A 11 1.26 18.92 -19.49
N GLY A 12 0.28 18.05 -19.69
CA GLY A 12 0.44 16.61 -19.59
C GLY A 12 -0.85 15.90 -19.18
N THR A 13 -0.79 14.58 -19.10
CA THR A 13 -1.88 13.79 -18.54
C THR A 13 -1.62 13.60 -17.05
N PHE A 14 -2.57 14.02 -16.22
CA PHE A 14 -2.49 13.92 -14.77
C PHE A 14 -3.55 12.95 -14.25
N TYR A 15 -3.12 12.06 -13.36
CA TYR A 15 -3.98 11.06 -12.75
C TYR A 15 -4.09 11.34 -11.26
N LYS A 16 -5.31 11.41 -10.76
CA LYS A 16 -5.57 11.50 -9.33
C LYS A 16 -5.64 10.07 -8.77
N ALA A 17 -4.75 9.78 -7.83
CA ALA A 17 -4.54 8.45 -7.27
C ALA A 17 -4.72 8.45 -5.76
N ASN A 18 -5.34 7.40 -5.21
CA ASN A 18 -5.20 7.06 -3.80
C ASN A 18 -4.25 5.88 -3.66
N LEU A 19 -3.17 6.04 -2.90
CA LEU A 19 -2.14 5.01 -2.72
C LEU A 19 -2.18 4.33 -1.34
N HIS A 20 -3.22 4.58 -0.54
CA HIS A 20 -3.44 3.93 0.75
C HIS A 20 -4.95 3.84 1.02
N CYS A 21 -5.53 2.65 0.87
CA CYS A 21 -6.97 2.43 1.03
C CYS A 21 -7.28 1.02 1.56
N HIS A 22 -8.19 0.96 2.53
CA HIS A 22 -8.65 -0.28 3.14
C HIS A 22 -10.09 -0.58 2.74
N THR A 23 -10.40 -1.86 2.61
CA THR A 23 -11.73 -2.37 2.29
C THR A 23 -12.26 -3.22 3.47
N ILE A 24 -13.44 -3.80 3.30
CA ILE A 24 -13.98 -4.81 4.24
C ILE A 24 -13.06 -6.03 4.43
N HIS A 25 -12.06 -6.21 3.56
CA HIS A 25 -11.12 -7.31 3.71
C HIS A 25 -10.16 -7.08 4.88
N SER A 26 -10.00 -5.86 5.41
CA SER A 26 -9.27 -5.60 6.65
C SER A 26 -10.13 -4.80 7.65
N ASP A 27 -9.91 -3.50 7.76
CA ASP A 27 -10.58 -2.60 8.71
C ASP A 27 -11.38 -1.47 8.04
N GLY A 28 -11.47 -1.49 6.71
CA GLY A 28 -12.32 -0.61 5.93
C GLY A 28 -13.81 -0.96 6.04
N ARG A 29 -14.64 -0.09 5.45
CA ARG A 29 -16.12 -0.22 5.50
C ARG A 29 -16.79 -0.50 4.16
N LEU A 30 -16.08 -0.29 3.06
CA LEU A 30 -16.60 -0.42 1.70
C LEU A 30 -16.01 -1.66 1.03
N THR A 31 -16.78 -2.31 0.16
CA THR A 31 -16.24 -3.37 -0.71
C THR A 31 -15.26 -2.78 -1.74
N PRO A 32 -14.41 -3.60 -2.37
CA PRO A 32 -13.53 -3.14 -3.44
C PRO A 32 -14.26 -2.39 -4.58
N GLU A 33 -15.46 -2.84 -4.96
CA GLU A 33 -16.33 -2.22 -5.96
C GLU A 33 -16.87 -0.86 -5.48
N GLU A 34 -17.31 -0.79 -4.23
CA GLU A 34 -17.81 0.46 -3.63
C GLU A 34 -16.69 1.49 -3.50
N VAL A 35 -15.47 1.06 -3.16
CA VAL A 35 -14.26 1.89 -3.18
C VAL A 35 -14.00 2.43 -4.57
N LYS A 36 -13.97 1.58 -5.61
CA LYS A 36 -13.81 2.03 -7.00
C LYS A 36 -14.84 3.10 -7.35
N LYS A 37 -16.12 2.82 -7.10
CA LYS A 37 -17.22 3.75 -7.39
C LYS A 37 -17.01 5.10 -6.70
N ALA A 38 -16.77 5.10 -5.40
CA ALA A 38 -16.60 6.32 -4.61
C ALA A 38 -15.40 7.16 -5.08
N TYR A 39 -14.27 6.51 -5.40
CA TYR A 39 -13.07 7.21 -5.87
C TYR A 39 -13.25 7.74 -7.30
N MET A 40 -13.88 7.00 -8.21
CA MET A 40 -14.21 7.50 -9.54
C MET A 40 -15.16 8.70 -9.49
N GLU A 41 -16.21 8.66 -8.64
CA GLU A 41 -17.10 9.81 -8.41
C GLU A 41 -16.36 11.05 -7.87
N ALA A 42 -15.27 10.84 -7.12
CA ALA A 42 -14.38 11.90 -6.63
C ALA A 42 -13.26 12.30 -7.61
N GLY A 43 -13.31 11.83 -8.85
CA GLY A 43 -12.37 12.15 -9.94
C GLY A 43 -11.03 11.42 -9.87
N TYR A 44 -10.94 10.31 -9.13
CA TYR A 44 -9.76 9.45 -9.13
C TYR A 44 -9.83 8.41 -10.23
N SER A 45 -8.64 8.03 -10.72
CA SER A 45 -8.46 7.01 -11.76
C SER A 45 -7.59 5.84 -11.29
N VAL A 46 -7.04 5.92 -10.07
CA VAL A 46 -6.16 4.90 -9.51
C VAL A 46 -6.45 4.73 -8.02
N VAL A 47 -6.57 3.49 -7.56
CA VAL A 47 -6.58 3.12 -6.13
C VAL A 47 -5.62 1.95 -5.90
N ALA A 48 -4.75 2.08 -4.91
CA ALA A 48 -4.04 0.94 -4.33
C ALA A 48 -4.86 0.36 -3.18
N TYR A 49 -5.20 -0.92 -3.32
CA TYR A 49 -5.95 -1.67 -2.31
C TYR A 49 -4.95 -2.25 -1.31
N THR A 50 -4.77 -1.57 -0.19
CA THR A 50 -3.68 -1.83 0.76
C THR A 50 -4.20 -2.47 2.04
N ASP A 51 -5.19 -3.37 1.95
CA ASP A 51 -5.75 -4.04 3.12
C ASP A 51 -4.67 -4.61 4.05
N HIS A 52 -4.84 -4.42 5.36
CA HIS A 52 -3.85 -4.86 6.35
C HIS A 52 -3.52 -6.35 6.22
N ARG A 53 -2.25 -6.63 5.94
CA ARG A 53 -1.62 -7.95 5.87
C ARG A 53 -2.28 -8.88 4.85
N LYS A 54 -3.03 -8.34 3.89
CA LYS A 54 -3.77 -9.09 2.88
C LYS A 54 -3.46 -8.55 1.50
N TYR A 55 -2.55 -9.23 0.80
CA TYR A 55 -2.30 -8.97 -0.61
C TYR A 55 -3.51 -9.33 -1.45
N GLN A 56 -3.98 -8.37 -2.24
CA GLN A 56 -5.08 -8.57 -3.17
C GLN A 56 -4.79 -7.88 -4.50
N TRP A 57 -5.21 -8.53 -5.58
CA TRP A 57 -5.19 -7.96 -6.92
C TRP A 57 -6.58 -8.03 -7.52
N HIS A 58 -7.29 -6.90 -7.45
CA HIS A 58 -8.63 -6.74 -7.99
C HIS A 58 -8.62 -6.44 -9.49
N ARG A 59 -8.03 -7.35 -10.28
CA ARG A 59 -7.90 -7.20 -11.74
C ARG A 59 -9.26 -7.02 -12.41
N GLU A 60 -10.30 -7.65 -11.87
CA GLU A 60 -11.69 -7.56 -12.31
C GLU A 60 -12.27 -6.13 -12.23
N LEU A 61 -11.66 -5.25 -11.42
CA LEU A 61 -12.08 -3.86 -11.28
C LEU A 61 -11.37 -2.91 -12.24
N MET A 62 -10.38 -3.38 -13.00
CA MET A 62 -9.65 -2.55 -13.95
C MET A 62 -10.46 -2.35 -15.25
N ASP A 63 -10.37 -1.15 -15.82
CA ASP A 63 -10.91 -0.81 -17.14
C ASP A 63 -10.10 0.33 -17.79
N ASP A 64 -10.56 0.84 -18.93
CA ASP A 64 -9.91 1.93 -19.68
C ASP A 64 -9.80 3.26 -18.91
N HIS A 65 -10.51 3.38 -17.77
CA HIS A 65 -10.62 4.61 -16.98
C HIS A 65 -10.15 4.44 -15.53
N PHE A 66 -9.94 3.21 -15.06
CA PHE A 66 -9.60 2.93 -13.67
C PHE A 66 -8.56 1.81 -13.50
N VAL A 67 -7.56 2.07 -12.67
CA VAL A 67 -6.52 1.12 -12.28
C VAL A 67 -6.66 0.76 -10.81
N ALA A 68 -7.01 -0.50 -10.55
CA ALA A 68 -6.94 -1.12 -9.23
C ALA A 68 -5.54 -1.73 -9.03
N LEU A 69 -4.64 -1.00 -8.36
CA LEU A 69 -3.29 -1.48 -8.09
C LEU A 69 -3.33 -2.61 -7.05
N ALA A 70 -2.64 -3.71 -7.37
CA ALA A 70 -2.37 -4.77 -6.43
C ALA A 70 -1.43 -4.27 -5.34
N ALA A 71 -1.84 -4.40 -4.08
CA ALA A 71 -1.07 -3.91 -2.96
C ALA A 71 -1.46 -4.60 -1.64
N CYS A 72 -0.75 -4.25 -0.58
CA CYS A 72 -1.13 -4.54 0.80
C CYS A 72 -0.42 -3.57 1.74
N GLU A 73 -0.94 -3.40 2.95
CA GLU A 73 -0.22 -2.76 4.04
C GLU A 73 0.33 -3.82 5.00
N VAL A 74 1.63 -3.75 5.31
CA VAL A 74 2.26 -4.59 6.33
C VAL A 74 2.76 -3.75 7.51
N ASP A 75 2.91 -4.41 8.65
CA ASP A 75 3.27 -3.78 9.92
C ASP A 75 4.46 -4.50 10.58
N ILE A 76 5.49 -3.73 10.93
CA ILE A 76 6.64 -4.18 11.72
C ILE A 76 6.50 -3.61 13.12
N ASN A 77 6.02 -4.44 14.04
CA ASN A 77 5.64 -4.04 15.39
C ASN A 77 6.74 -4.27 16.43
N GLU A 78 6.67 -3.48 17.49
CA GLU A 78 7.20 -3.84 18.81
C GLU A 78 6.45 -5.07 19.36
N HIS A 79 7.07 -5.78 20.30
CA HIS A 79 6.37 -6.83 21.05
C HIS A 79 5.29 -6.22 21.93
N PHE A 80 4.09 -6.82 21.92
CA PHE A 80 3.02 -6.40 22.81
C PHE A 80 3.47 -6.36 24.27
N GLN A 81 3.17 -5.27 24.95
CA GLN A 81 3.27 -5.21 26.41
C GLN A 81 2.11 -5.97 27.06
N VAL A 82 0.92 -5.88 26.48
CA VAL A 82 -0.27 -6.68 26.81
C VAL A 82 -0.76 -7.39 25.54
N PRO A 83 -0.93 -8.72 25.54
CA PRO A 83 -1.33 -9.46 24.34
C PRO A 83 -2.60 -8.89 23.68
N GLY A 84 -2.48 -8.44 22.43
CA GLY A 84 -3.59 -7.90 21.65
C GLY A 84 -3.88 -6.41 21.86
N ASP A 85 -3.17 -5.72 22.76
CA ASP A 85 -3.29 -4.27 22.95
C ASP A 85 -2.31 -3.52 22.04
N PHE A 86 -2.84 -2.85 21.03
CA PHE A 86 -2.07 -2.04 20.08
C PHE A 86 -1.91 -0.57 20.50
N SER A 87 -2.55 -0.11 21.59
CA SER A 87 -2.62 1.31 21.97
C SER A 87 -1.25 1.95 22.26
N ARG A 88 -0.25 1.13 22.57
CA ARG A 88 1.12 1.55 22.88
C ARG A 88 2.18 0.80 22.08
N VAL A 89 1.78 0.01 21.09
CA VAL A 89 2.73 -0.73 20.25
C VAL A 89 3.32 0.21 19.23
N LYS A 90 4.65 0.34 19.25
CA LYS A 90 5.33 1.09 18.19
C LYS A 90 5.33 0.27 16.92
N THR A 91 5.01 0.90 15.80
CA THR A 91 4.82 0.20 14.53
C THR A 91 5.39 0.99 13.38
N TYR A 92 6.05 0.28 12.46
CA TYR A 92 6.27 0.77 11.10
C TYR A 92 5.20 0.20 10.18
N HIS A 93 4.37 1.07 9.63
CA HIS A 93 3.37 0.74 8.62
C HIS A 93 3.97 0.94 7.24
N ILE A 94 3.93 -0.07 6.38
CA ILE A 94 4.54 -0.03 5.06
C ILE A 94 3.54 -0.51 4.02
N ASN A 95 3.21 0.34 3.05
CA ASN A 95 2.50 -0.11 1.87
C ASN A 95 3.48 -0.74 0.89
N LEU A 96 3.09 -1.90 0.36
CA LEU A 96 3.77 -2.61 -0.70
C LEU A 96 2.90 -2.56 -1.96
N TYR A 97 3.42 -1.95 -3.03
CA TYR A 97 2.75 -1.81 -4.33
C TYR A 97 3.36 -2.79 -5.32
N ASP A 98 2.56 -3.70 -5.88
CA ASP A 98 3.08 -4.71 -6.81
C ASP A 98 3.18 -4.14 -8.23
N ALA A 99 4.40 -4.02 -8.74
CA ALA A 99 4.64 -3.59 -10.12
C ALA A 99 4.61 -4.76 -11.12
N LYS A 100 4.53 -6.01 -10.63
CA LYS A 100 4.61 -7.24 -11.42
C LYS A 100 3.60 -8.29 -10.93
N PRO A 101 2.28 -7.99 -10.87
CA PRO A 101 1.29 -8.88 -10.25
C PRO A 101 1.11 -10.24 -10.92
N GLU A 102 1.60 -10.40 -12.16
CA GLU A 102 1.59 -11.67 -12.91
C GLU A 102 2.83 -12.55 -12.63
N GLU A 103 3.90 -11.98 -12.03
CA GLU A 103 5.13 -12.70 -11.65
C GLU A 103 5.08 -13.07 -10.16
N PHE A 104 5.81 -14.13 -9.75
CA PHE A 104 5.96 -14.57 -8.35
C PHE A 104 4.62 -14.91 -7.65
N SER A 105 3.69 -15.49 -8.39
CA SER A 105 2.33 -15.75 -7.90
C SER A 105 2.27 -16.71 -6.71
N GLU A 106 3.19 -17.67 -6.60
CA GLU A 106 3.26 -18.57 -5.45
C GLU A 106 3.76 -17.87 -4.18
N GLU A 107 4.79 -17.02 -4.31
CA GLU A 107 5.31 -16.21 -3.21
C GLU A 107 4.29 -15.17 -2.75
N LYS A 108 3.51 -14.60 -3.68
CA LYS A 108 2.51 -13.57 -3.39
C LYS A 108 1.19 -14.11 -2.86
N LYS A 109 0.83 -15.36 -3.17
CA LYS A 109 -0.34 -16.05 -2.59
C LYS A 109 -0.32 -16.05 -1.06
N GLN A 110 0.87 -16.20 -0.49
CA GLN A 110 1.12 -16.07 0.94
C GLN A 110 2.21 -15.02 1.14
N ILE A 111 1.85 -13.76 0.94
CA ILE A 111 2.80 -12.66 1.04
C ILE A 111 3.64 -12.80 2.32
N PRO A 112 4.99 -12.70 2.23
CA PRO A 112 5.84 -12.75 3.40
C PRO A 112 5.49 -11.59 4.34
N LEU A 113 4.90 -11.91 5.47
CA LEU A 113 4.62 -10.93 6.52
C LEU A 113 5.88 -10.76 7.37
N PRO A 114 6.23 -9.51 7.72
CA PRO A 114 7.41 -9.27 8.52
C PRO A 114 7.19 -9.72 9.98
N GLU A 115 8.31 -9.99 10.64
CA GLU A 115 8.40 -10.30 12.06
C GLU A 115 8.33 -9.03 12.92
N ARG A 116 8.09 -9.20 14.22
CA ARG A 116 8.04 -8.09 15.20
C ARG A 116 9.45 -7.66 15.62
N ARG A 117 10.14 -6.97 14.71
CA ARG A 117 11.53 -6.50 14.91
C ARG A 117 11.63 -4.98 14.83
N TYR A 118 10.74 -4.28 15.53
CA TYR A 118 10.78 -2.83 15.64
C TYR A 118 12.15 -2.33 16.12
N GLY A 119 12.69 -1.31 15.45
CA GLY A 119 14.00 -0.72 15.73
C GLY A 119 15.19 -1.45 15.10
N ASP A 120 14.97 -2.63 14.52
CA ASP A 120 16.01 -3.38 13.80
C ASP A 120 16.09 -2.94 12.33
N TYR A 121 16.88 -1.91 12.08
CA TYR A 121 17.01 -1.34 10.73
C TYR A 121 17.66 -2.29 9.73
N HIS A 122 18.48 -3.26 10.17
CA HIS A 122 19.05 -4.25 9.26
C HIS A 122 17.96 -5.18 8.75
N TYR A 123 17.15 -5.71 9.66
CA TYR A 123 16.00 -6.53 9.31
C TYR A 123 14.98 -5.81 8.43
N ILE A 124 14.66 -4.55 8.75
CA ILE A 124 13.69 -3.77 7.96
C ILE A 124 14.19 -3.59 6.52
N ASN A 125 15.48 -3.29 6.33
CA ASN A 125 16.05 -3.18 4.99
C ASN A 125 16.08 -4.52 4.25
N GLU A 126 16.46 -5.61 4.91
CA GLU A 126 16.43 -6.97 4.33
C GLU A 126 15.02 -7.36 3.88
N TYR A 127 14.01 -7.07 4.69
CA TYR A 127 12.61 -7.29 4.34
C TYR A 127 12.19 -6.49 3.10
N ILE A 128 12.53 -5.19 3.06
CA ILE A 128 12.22 -4.34 1.89
C ILE A 128 12.94 -4.85 0.64
N ASP A 129 14.20 -5.28 0.75
CA ASP A 129 14.96 -5.86 -0.36
C ASP A 129 14.34 -7.18 -0.86
N GLN A 130 13.85 -8.02 0.05
CA GLN A 130 13.09 -9.22 -0.31
C GLN A 130 11.82 -8.87 -1.10
N MET A 131 11.02 -7.93 -0.61
CA MET A 131 9.78 -7.53 -1.28
C MET A 131 10.07 -6.88 -2.65
N LYS A 132 11.15 -6.10 -2.74
CA LYS A 132 11.63 -5.55 -4.01
C LYS A 132 12.02 -6.65 -5.01
N ALA A 133 12.64 -7.74 -4.56
CA ALA A 133 12.98 -8.87 -5.42
C ALA A 133 11.73 -9.53 -6.04
N TYR A 134 10.58 -9.46 -5.36
CA TYR A 134 9.27 -9.90 -5.88
C TYR A 134 8.51 -8.84 -6.69
N GLY A 135 9.14 -7.68 -6.95
CA GLY A 135 8.57 -6.63 -7.79
C GLY A 135 7.77 -5.57 -7.03
N PHE A 136 7.85 -5.53 -5.70
CA PHE A 136 7.15 -4.51 -4.92
C PHE A 136 7.93 -3.19 -4.82
N PHE A 137 7.21 -2.08 -4.85
CA PHE A 137 7.68 -0.80 -4.30
C PHE A 137 7.19 -0.66 -2.86
N ALA A 138 8.03 -0.11 -1.98
CA ALA A 138 7.68 0.12 -0.58
C ALA A 138 7.50 1.61 -0.28
N CYS A 139 6.48 1.96 0.51
CA CYS A 139 6.26 3.30 1.05
C CYS A 139 6.11 3.22 2.56
N TYR A 140 6.89 4.01 3.30
CA TYR A 140 6.71 4.13 4.74
C TYR A 140 5.52 5.06 5.04
N ASN A 141 4.47 4.49 5.62
CA ASN A 141 3.21 5.16 5.84
C ASN A 141 3.27 6.02 7.12
N HIS A 142 2.59 7.17 7.07
CA HIS A 142 2.23 8.02 8.22
C HIS A 142 3.17 7.88 9.44
N PRO A 143 4.42 8.38 9.32
CA PRO A 143 5.47 8.21 10.33
C PRO A 143 5.14 8.87 11.68
N TYR A 144 4.12 9.73 11.68
CA TYR A 144 3.52 10.33 12.85
C TYR A 144 2.07 9.84 12.94
N TRP A 145 1.89 8.68 13.58
CA TRP A 145 0.60 8.07 13.86
C TRP A 145 0.15 8.40 15.29
#